data_AF-A0A914TPC4-F1
#
_entry.id   AF-A0A914TPC4-F1
#
_cell.length_a   1.000
_cell.length_b   1.000
_cell.length_c   1.000
_cell.angle_alpha   90.00
_cell.angle_beta   90.00
_cell.angle_gamma   90.00
#
_symmetry.space_group_name_H-M   'P 1'
#
loop_
_entity.id
_entity.type
_entity.pdbx_description
1 polymer ?
#
loop_
_entity_poly.entity_id
_entity_poly.type
_entity_poly.pdbx_seq_one_letter_code
_entity_poly.pdbx_strand_id
1 'polypeptide(L)'
;MIINNECHGEIPNAEPGPPGENRRIKAFKFFAQKLKAPIENERLLSCKGMLENFDIIQHKYSWQPDWSTMWRSQPCDCSPAPYPGALPYFDPKIYPERFIEENDRNRLRCVFGLYANQKLFKITRDNSPCIGHRVRIKLNKDGI
;
A
#
# COMPACT_ATOMS: atom_id res chain seq x y z
N MET A 1 7.73 2.31 18.45
CA MET A 1 7.84 3.36 17.40
C MET A 1 7.23 2.86 16.10
N ILE A 2 6.33 3.63 15.45
CA ILE A 2 5.46 3.14 14.36
C ILE A 2 5.67 4.00 13.11
N ILE A 3 6.67 3.67 12.27
CA ILE A 3 7.00 4.49 11.07
C ILE A 3 7.22 3.63 9.81
N ASN A 4 7.92 2.49 9.87
CA ASN A 4 8.27 1.72 8.66
C ASN A 4 8.25 0.18 8.82
N ASN A 5 7.49 -0.37 9.78
CA ASN A 5 7.40 -1.82 10.07
C ASN A 5 8.76 -2.57 10.19
N GLU A 6 9.82 -1.90 10.62
CA GLU A 6 11.17 -2.48 10.76
C GLU A 6 11.36 -3.00 12.20
N CYS A 7 10.54 -3.94 12.65
CA CYS A 7 10.48 -4.35 14.07
C CYS A 7 11.61 -5.33 14.48
N HIS A 8 12.86 -4.87 14.41
CA HIS A 8 14.05 -5.68 14.76
C HIS A 8 14.65 -5.34 16.14
N GLY A 9 14.17 -4.27 16.77
CA GLY A 9 14.59 -3.79 18.08
C GLY A 9 15.95 -3.10 18.08
N GLU A 10 16.35 -2.67 19.28
CA GLU A 10 17.70 -2.20 19.54
C GLU A 10 18.64 -3.42 19.74
N ILE A 11 19.86 -3.29 19.23
CA ILE A 11 20.97 -4.22 19.45
C ILE A 11 21.90 -3.54 20.45
N PRO A 12 22.01 -4.06 21.69
CA PRO A 12 22.93 -3.54 22.68
C PRO A 12 24.38 -3.58 22.15
N ASN A 13 25.16 -2.54 22.46
CA ASN A 13 26.59 -2.43 22.13
C ASN A 13 26.97 -2.31 20.64
N ALA A 14 26.00 -2.22 19.73
CA ALA A 14 26.28 -1.89 18.34
C ALA A 14 26.20 -0.37 18.14
N GLU A 15 27.32 0.31 17.89
CA GLU A 15 27.37 1.75 17.59
C GLU A 15 27.95 1.98 16.18
N PRO A 16 27.22 2.61 15.25
CA PRO A 16 25.88 3.21 15.39
C PRO A 16 24.72 2.19 15.30
N GLY A 17 25.04 0.90 15.12
CA GLY A 17 24.06 -0.17 14.92
C GLY A 17 23.48 -0.26 13.50
N PRO A 18 22.75 -1.34 13.19
CA PRO A 18 22.13 -1.56 11.89
C PRO A 18 21.07 -0.49 11.58
N PRO A 19 20.75 -0.24 10.29
CA PRO A 19 19.72 0.71 9.91
C PRO A 19 18.33 0.33 10.44
N GLY A 20 17.40 1.27 10.32
CA GLY A 20 16.00 1.07 10.66
C GLY A 20 15.68 1.34 12.13
N GLU A 21 14.83 0.50 12.75
CA GLU A 21 14.35 0.73 14.12
C GLU A 21 15.47 0.92 15.14
N ASN A 22 16.56 0.16 15.03
CA ASN A 22 17.73 0.28 15.92
C ASN A 22 18.25 1.73 15.99
N ARG A 23 18.55 2.35 14.84
CA ARG A 23 19.04 3.73 14.79
C ARG A 23 18.01 4.74 15.29
N ARG A 24 16.72 4.50 15.05
CA ARG A 24 15.69 5.41 15.54
C ARG A 24 15.55 5.34 17.07
N ILE A 25 15.64 4.14 17.66
CA ILE A 25 15.67 3.98 19.12
C ILE A 25 16.90 4.67 19.73
N LYS A 26 18.09 4.48 19.15
CA LYS A 26 19.32 5.15 19.61
C LYS A 26 19.26 6.66 19.48
N ALA A 27 18.75 7.18 18.35
CA ALA A 27 18.55 8.61 18.17
C ALA A 27 17.56 9.17 19.20
N PHE A 28 16.44 8.47 19.44
CA PHE A 28 15.49 8.85 20.48
C PHE A 28 16.15 8.90 21.87
N LYS A 29 16.89 7.86 22.26
CA LYS A 29 17.63 7.81 23.54
C LYS A 29 18.63 8.95 23.66
N PHE A 30 19.38 9.24 22.59
CA PHE A 30 20.32 10.35 22.53
C PHE A 30 19.62 11.70 22.75
N PHE A 31 18.51 11.98 22.03
CA PHE A 31 17.78 13.23 22.18
C PHE A 31 17.10 13.33 23.55
N ALA A 32 16.52 12.25 24.08
CA ALA A 32 15.91 12.22 25.40
C ALA A 32 16.94 12.57 26.49
N GLN A 33 18.16 12.00 26.43
CA GLN A 33 19.25 12.35 27.32
C GLN A 33 19.66 13.83 27.20
N LYS A 34 19.80 14.33 25.96
CA LYS A 34 20.15 15.75 25.72
C LYS A 34 19.10 16.71 26.26
N LEU A 35 17.83 16.35 26.14
CA LEU A 35 16.68 17.13 26.59
C LEU A 35 16.34 16.90 28.07
N LYS A 36 17.06 16.00 28.76
CA LYS A 36 16.76 15.55 30.13
C LYS A 36 15.31 15.04 30.28
N ALA A 37 14.77 14.45 29.22
CA ALA A 37 13.45 13.84 29.22
C ALA A 37 13.54 12.41 29.75
N PRO A 38 12.65 12.00 30.68
CA PRO A 38 12.62 10.63 31.17
C PRO A 38 12.19 9.66 30.07
N ILE A 39 12.80 8.46 30.05
CA ILE A 39 12.35 7.34 29.23
C ILE A 39 11.64 6.36 30.16
N GLU A 40 10.31 6.39 30.16
CA GLU A 40 9.53 5.62 31.14
C GLU A 40 9.62 4.10 30.92
N ASN A 41 9.45 3.65 29.68
CA ASN A 41 9.40 2.22 29.37
C ASN A 41 10.21 1.90 28.10
N GLU A 42 11.43 1.41 28.29
CA GLU A 42 12.32 1.03 27.18
C GLU A 42 11.73 -0.05 26.28
N ARG A 43 10.86 -0.92 26.80
CA ARG A 43 10.21 -1.98 26.01
C ARG A 43 9.29 -1.39 24.93
N LEU A 44 8.70 -0.22 25.16
CA LEU A 44 7.80 0.45 24.21
C LEU A 44 8.54 1.18 23.08
N LEU A 45 9.87 1.30 23.17
CA LEU A 45 10.66 1.89 22.11
C LEU A 45 10.70 1.01 20.87
N SER A 46 10.68 -0.33 21.05
CA SER A 46 10.60 -1.28 19.94
C SER A 46 9.16 -1.71 19.64
N CYS A 47 8.85 -1.92 18.36
CA CYS A 47 7.63 -2.56 17.90
C CYS A 47 7.66 -4.10 17.96
N LYS A 48 8.77 -4.74 18.37
CA LYS A 48 8.84 -6.21 18.58
C LYS A 48 7.84 -6.75 19.60
N GLY A 49 7.47 -5.93 20.59
CA GLY A 49 6.59 -6.33 21.69
C GLY A 49 5.18 -5.75 21.59
N MET A 50 4.78 -5.21 20.43
CA MET A 50 3.43 -4.69 20.27
C MET A 50 2.41 -5.84 20.35
N LEU A 51 1.37 -5.63 21.16
CA LEU A 51 0.25 -6.58 21.27
C LEU A 51 -0.44 -6.78 19.92
N GLU A 52 -0.48 -5.72 19.13
CA GLU A 52 -0.99 -5.72 17.78
C GLU A 52 0.15 -5.53 16.77
N ASN A 53 0.58 -6.60 16.11
CA ASN A 53 1.56 -6.52 15.03
C ASN A 53 0.96 -5.79 13.81
N PHE A 54 1.78 -5.13 12.99
CA PHE A 54 1.33 -4.49 11.74
C PHE A 54 0.78 -5.47 10.70
N ASP A 55 0.99 -6.77 10.92
CA ASP A 55 0.36 -7.85 10.16
C ASP A 55 -1.17 -7.91 10.40
N ILE A 56 -1.69 -7.19 11.40
CA ILE A 56 -3.12 -7.04 11.68
C ILE A 56 -3.78 -6.04 10.72
N ILE A 57 -3.01 -5.27 9.93
CA ILE A 57 -3.55 -4.63 8.73
C ILE A 57 -3.78 -5.76 7.71
N GLN A 58 -4.87 -6.51 7.93
CA GLN A 58 -5.27 -7.70 7.18
C GLN A 58 -5.56 -7.39 5.72
N HIS A 59 -5.80 -6.13 5.39
CA HIS A 59 -6.30 -5.71 4.10
C HIS A 59 -5.31 -4.79 3.38
N LYS A 60 -4.42 -5.39 2.58
CA LYS A 60 -3.48 -4.66 1.70
C LYS A 60 -3.90 -4.75 0.24
N TYR A 61 -5.20 -4.75 -0.05
CA TYR A 61 -5.67 -4.86 -1.42
C TYR A 61 -5.90 -3.50 -2.07
N SER A 62 -5.46 -3.39 -3.32
CA SER A 62 -5.72 -2.23 -4.17
C SER A 62 -6.20 -2.67 -5.54
N TRP A 63 -6.90 -1.78 -6.24
CA TRP A 63 -7.26 -1.97 -7.65
C TRP A 63 -6.02 -1.78 -8.52
N GLN A 64 -5.78 -2.76 -9.40
CA GLN A 64 -4.65 -2.80 -10.32
C GLN A 64 -5.09 -3.30 -11.69
N PRO A 65 -4.32 -3.04 -12.76
CA PRO A 65 -4.57 -3.69 -14.05
C PRO A 65 -4.74 -5.20 -13.88
N ASP A 66 -5.79 -5.76 -14.49
CA ASP A 66 -6.03 -7.20 -14.46
C ASP A 66 -5.09 -7.92 -15.43
N TRP A 67 -3.85 -8.11 -15.01
CA TRP A 67 -2.79 -8.75 -15.79
C TRP A 67 -3.18 -10.12 -16.36
N SER A 68 -4.14 -10.81 -15.72
CA SER A 68 -4.62 -12.12 -16.17
C SER A 68 -5.46 -12.06 -17.45
N THR A 69 -6.01 -10.89 -17.79
CA THR A 69 -6.87 -10.68 -18.96
C THR A 69 -6.36 -9.63 -19.94
N MET A 70 -5.33 -8.84 -19.62
CA MET A 70 -4.83 -7.77 -20.51
C MET A 70 -4.35 -8.23 -21.89
N TRP A 71 -3.90 -9.49 -21.99
CA TRP A 71 -3.47 -10.11 -23.26
C TRP A 71 -4.65 -10.48 -24.18
N ARG A 72 -5.89 -10.43 -23.68
CA ARG A 72 -7.10 -10.85 -24.42
C ARG A 72 -7.64 -9.71 -25.30
N SER A 73 -8.36 -10.08 -26.34
CA SER A 73 -9.02 -9.16 -27.27
C SER A 73 -10.36 -8.65 -26.70
N GLN A 74 -10.29 -7.90 -25.60
CA GLN A 74 -11.43 -7.29 -24.91
C GLN A 74 -10.99 -5.97 -24.28
N PRO A 75 -11.90 -5.06 -23.86
CA PRO A 75 -11.51 -3.87 -23.10
C PRO A 75 -10.70 -4.22 -21.85
N CYS A 76 -9.69 -3.41 -21.52
CA CYS A 76 -8.91 -3.63 -20.30
C CYS A 76 -9.79 -3.46 -19.07
N ASP A 77 -9.41 -4.19 -18.02
CA ASP A 77 -10.07 -4.13 -16.74
C ASP A 77 -9.06 -4.07 -15.60
N CYS A 78 -9.57 -3.84 -14.39
CA CYS A 78 -8.81 -3.89 -13.15
C CYS A 78 -9.36 -4.97 -12.22
N SER A 79 -8.46 -5.57 -11.43
CA SER A 79 -8.78 -6.57 -10.40
C SER A 79 -8.09 -6.22 -9.08
N PRO A 80 -8.63 -6.68 -7.94
CA PRO A 80 -7.99 -6.50 -6.64
C PRO A 80 -6.68 -7.29 -6.56
N ALA A 81 -5.62 -6.67 -6.07
CA ALA A 81 -4.32 -7.31 -5.89
C ALA A 81 -3.80 -7.13 -4.46
N PRO A 82 -3.11 -8.12 -3.87
CA PRO A 82 -2.73 -8.16 -2.44
C PRO A 82 -1.48 -7.31 -2.14
N TYR A 83 -1.38 -6.12 -2.71
CA TYR A 83 -0.32 -5.15 -2.43
C TYR A 83 -0.86 -3.72 -2.47
N PRO A 84 -0.23 -2.78 -1.74
CA PRO A 84 -0.69 -1.40 -1.67
C PRO A 84 -0.60 -0.70 -3.02
N GLY A 85 -1.60 0.11 -3.32
CA GLY A 85 -1.72 0.89 -4.55
C GLY A 85 -2.55 2.15 -4.31
N ALA A 86 -2.64 3.01 -5.32
CA ALA A 86 -3.27 4.32 -5.19
C ALA A 86 -4.80 4.25 -4.97
N LEU A 87 -5.45 3.20 -5.45
CA LEU A 87 -6.90 3.01 -5.38
C LEU A 87 -7.21 1.85 -4.45
N PRO A 88 -7.80 2.08 -3.26
CA PRO A 88 -8.10 1.01 -2.33
C PRO A 88 -9.20 0.10 -2.89
N TYR A 89 -9.03 -1.20 -2.70
CA TYR A 89 -10.13 -2.15 -2.74
C TYR A 89 -10.67 -2.29 -1.32
N PHE A 90 -11.96 -2.49 -1.13
CA PHE A 90 -12.58 -2.71 0.18
C PHE A 90 -13.20 -4.12 0.20
N ASP A 91 -12.59 -5.07 0.92
CA ASP A 91 -13.12 -6.45 0.99
C ASP A 91 -14.48 -6.47 1.69
N PRO A 92 -15.54 -7.01 1.06
CA PRO A 92 -16.85 -7.16 1.68
C PRO A 92 -16.89 -7.90 3.02
N LYS A 93 -15.89 -8.75 3.30
CA LYS A 93 -15.76 -9.49 4.56
C LYS A 93 -15.26 -8.63 5.71
N ILE A 94 -14.64 -7.48 5.41
CA ILE A 94 -13.91 -6.65 6.38
C ILE A 94 -14.57 -5.27 6.51
N TYR A 95 -15.01 -4.68 5.40
CA TYR A 95 -15.48 -3.29 5.37
C TYR A 95 -17.02 -3.18 5.34
N PRO A 96 -17.59 -2.14 5.97
CA PRO A 96 -19.00 -1.79 5.84
C PRO A 96 -19.42 -1.49 4.39
N GLU A 97 -20.71 -1.69 4.10
CA GLU A 97 -21.32 -1.53 2.77
C GLU A 97 -20.99 -0.19 2.09
N ARG A 98 -21.04 0.93 2.84
CA ARG A 98 -20.67 2.27 2.35
C ARG A 98 -19.28 2.36 1.68
N PHE A 99 -18.34 1.51 2.07
CA PHE A 99 -17.01 1.46 1.46
C PHE A 99 -16.95 0.46 0.32
N ILE A 100 -17.70 -0.64 0.43
CA ILE A 100 -17.83 -1.62 -0.66
C ILE A 100 -18.42 -0.95 -1.90
N GLU A 101 -19.38 -0.04 -1.74
CA GLU A 101 -19.98 0.75 -2.83
C GLU A 101 -18.94 1.59 -3.60
N GLU A 102 -17.84 2.01 -2.96
CA GLU A 102 -16.76 2.74 -3.64
C GLU A 102 -15.88 1.84 -4.52
N ASN A 103 -15.98 0.51 -4.41
CA ASN A 103 -15.18 -0.42 -5.21
C ASN A 103 -15.44 -0.29 -6.70
N ASP A 104 -16.70 -0.18 -7.12
CA ASP A 104 -17.04 -0.05 -8.54
C ASP A 104 -16.46 1.25 -9.10
N ARG A 105 -16.60 2.34 -8.35
CA ARG A 105 -16.01 3.63 -8.69
C ARG A 105 -14.49 3.55 -8.79
N ASN A 106 -13.83 2.93 -7.81
CA ASN A 106 -12.37 2.77 -7.81
C ASN A 106 -11.88 1.85 -8.93
N ARG A 107 -12.60 0.79 -9.27
CA ARG A 107 -12.33 -0.05 -10.44
C ARG A 107 -12.37 0.79 -11.71
N LEU A 108 -13.40 1.61 -11.90
CA LEU A 108 -13.52 2.46 -13.09
C LEU A 108 -12.45 3.56 -13.15
N ARG A 109 -12.05 4.13 -12.01
CA ARG A 109 -10.89 5.04 -11.93
C ARG A 109 -9.58 4.36 -12.32
N CYS A 110 -9.42 3.10 -11.92
CA CYS A 110 -8.28 2.28 -12.33
C CYS A 110 -8.30 2.07 -13.85
N VAL A 111 -9.43 1.66 -14.42
CA VAL A 111 -9.59 1.49 -15.88
C VAL A 111 -9.29 2.80 -16.60
N PHE A 112 -9.84 3.93 -16.15
CA PHE A 112 -9.52 5.24 -16.71
C PHE A 112 -8.01 5.50 -16.71
N GLY A 113 -7.34 5.20 -15.60
CA GLY A 113 -5.88 5.30 -15.46
C GLY A 113 -5.11 4.48 -16.50
N LEU A 114 -5.53 3.26 -16.80
CA LEU A 114 -4.89 2.40 -17.81
C LEU A 114 -4.90 3.07 -19.20
N TYR A 115 -6.06 3.56 -19.62
CA TYR A 115 -6.23 4.17 -20.93
C TYR A 115 -5.61 5.56 -21.02
N ALA A 116 -5.66 6.35 -19.94
CA ALA A 116 -5.10 7.70 -19.88
C ALA A 116 -3.56 7.70 -19.73
N ASN A 117 -2.97 6.71 -19.05
CA ASN A 117 -1.57 6.71 -18.65
C ASN A 117 -0.85 5.37 -18.92
N GLN A 118 -0.91 4.86 -20.15
CA GLN A 118 -0.30 3.58 -20.55
C GLN A 118 1.20 3.46 -20.19
N LYS A 119 1.95 4.58 -20.26
CA LYS A 119 3.38 4.62 -19.89
C LYS A 119 3.63 4.26 -18.43
N LEU A 120 2.75 4.69 -17.51
CA LEU A 120 2.89 4.42 -16.08
C LEU A 120 2.88 2.91 -15.80
N PHE A 121 2.03 2.19 -16.53
CA PHE A 121 1.84 0.74 -16.39
C PHE A 121 2.75 -0.08 -17.32
N LYS A 122 3.59 0.58 -18.13
CA LYS A 122 4.44 -0.07 -19.15
C LYS A 122 3.66 -0.97 -20.12
N ILE A 123 2.43 -0.55 -20.46
CA ILE A 123 1.56 -1.28 -21.37
C ILE A 123 1.59 -0.69 -22.77
N THR A 124 1.60 -1.56 -23.78
CA THR A 124 1.55 -1.23 -25.20
C THR A 124 0.53 -2.14 -25.88
N ARG A 125 0.21 -1.88 -27.16
CA ARG A 125 -0.71 -2.74 -27.91
C ARG A 125 -0.16 -4.15 -28.11
N ASP A 126 1.16 -4.30 -28.07
CA ASP A 126 1.83 -5.59 -28.30
C ASP A 126 1.75 -6.51 -27.08
N ASN A 127 1.94 -5.95 -25.87
CA ASN A 127 1.92 -6.72 -24.63
C ASN A 127 0.56 -6.69 -23.91
N SER A 128 -0.30 -5.74 -24.25
CA SER A 128 -1.62 -5.53 -23.65
C SER A 128 -2.63 -5.14 -24.73
N PRO A 129 -3.03 -6.06 -25.62
CA PRO A 129 -3.97 -5.79 -26.71
C PRO A 129 -5.30 -5.18 -26.25
N CYS A 130 -5.68 -5.39 -24.98
CA CYS A 130 -6.91 -4.85 -24.41
C CYS A 130 -7.05 -3.32 -24.56
N ILE A 131 -5.94 -2.56 -24.59
CA ILE A 131 -5.97 -1.09 -24.73
C ILE A 131 -6.46 -0.65 -26.11
N GLY A 132 -6.42 -1.55 -27.10
CA GLY A 132 -6.97 -1.34 -28.43
C GLY A 132 -8.50 -1.39 -28.47
N HIS A 133 -9.13 -1.92 -27.42
CA HIS A 133 -10.58 -2.07 -27.34
C HIS A 133 -11.22 -0.93 -26.55
N ARG A 134 -12.31 -0.37 -27.08
CA ARG A 134 -13.02 0.74 -26.44
C ARG A 134 -13.83 0.27 -25.24
N VAL A 135 -13.72 1.00 -24.14
CA VAL A 135 -14.66 0.91 -23.02
C VAL A 135 -15.99 1.50 -23.46
N ARG A 136 -17.11 0.81 -23.21
CA ARG A 136 -18.45 1.24 -23.64
C ARG A 136 -18.97 2.44 -22.85
N ILE A 137 -18.45 2.67 -21.64
CA ILE A 137 -18.84 3.74 -20.73
C ILE A 137 -17.86 4.90 -20.90
N LYS A 138 -18.37 6.14 -20.88
CA LYS A 138 -17.52 7.33 -20.86
C LYS A 138 -16.91 7.47 -19.47
N LEU A 139 -15.60 7.24 -19.37
CA LEU A 139 -14.86 7.32 -18.11
C LEU A 139 -14.29 8.73 -17.90
N ASN A 140 -14.14 9.12 -16.64
CA ASN A 140 -13.38 10.29 -16.22
C ASN A 140 -12.47 9.94 -15.03
N LYS A 141 -11.73 10.94 -14.50
CA LYS A 141 -10.81 10.77 -13.36
C LYS A 141 -11.47 10.27 -12.06
N ASP A 142 -12.78 10.41 -11.97
CA ASP A 142 -13.61 10.04 -10.82
C ASP A 142 -14.35 8.70 -11.03
N GLY A 143 -14.24 8.10 -12.23
CA GLY A 143 -14.78 6.79 -12.59
C GLY A 143 -15.85 6.84 -13.68
N ILE A 144 -16.82 7.76 -13.58
CA ILE A 144 -17.92 8.01 -14.54
C ILE A 144 -18.21 9.50 -14.60
#